data_AF-A0A926HP98-F1
#
_entry.id   AF-A0A926HP98-F1
#
_cell.length_a   1.000
_cell.length_b   1.000
_cell.length_c   1.000
_cell.angle_alpha   90.00
_cell.angle_beta   90.00
_cell.angle_gamma   90.00
#
_symmetry.space_group_name_H-M   'P 1'
#
loop_
_entity.id
_entity.type
_entity.pdbx_description
1 polymer ?
#
loop_
_entity_poly.entity_id
_entity_poly.type
_entity_poly.pdbx_seq_one_letter_code
_entity_poly.pdbx_strand_id
1 'polypeptide(L)'
;LKTMKLKEAAKKVEDGIEETLTCCDFPSEHWTRIRTSNAIERLNREIRRRTRAAGTFPDGNSALMLVCARLCHVAGTQWGNKKYMNMKYLEAALNDVPIAG
;
A
#
# COMPACT_ATOMS: atom_id res chain seq x y z
N LEU A 1 5.46 23.80 2.50
CA LEU A 1 6.05 23.19 3.72
C LEU A 1 7.03 24.11 4.43
N LYS A 2 8.07 24.62 3.76
CA LYS A 2 9.02 25.59 4.34
C LYS A 2 8.37 26.93 4.75
N THR A 3 7.52 27.49 3.89
CA THR A 3 6.72 28.71 4.18
C THR A 3 5.70 28.50 5.31
N MET A 4 5.20 27.27 5.47
CA MET A 4 4.28 26.87 6.55
C MET A 4 5.03 26.51 7.85
N LYS A 5 6.36 26.71 7.92
CA LYS A 5 7.23 26.40 9.06
C LYS A 5 7.23 24.92 9.48
N LEU A 6 6.82 24.00 8.60
CA LEU A 6 6.83 22.54 8.83
C LEU A 6 8.18 21.95 8.42
N LYS A 7 9.22 22.22 9.21
CA LYS A 7 10.62 21.90 8.87
C LYS A 7 10.87 20.40 8.68
N GLU A 8 10.42 19.56 9.61
CA GLU A 8 10.62 18.10 9.54
C GLU A 8 9.90 17.47 8.36
N ALA A 9 8.67 17.91 8.06
CA ALA A 9 7.92 17.43 6.92
C ALA A 9 8.59 17.84 5.59
N ALA A 10 9.10 19.08 5.51
CA ALA A 10 9.84 19.54 4.34
C ALA A 10 11.11 18.70 4.11
N LYS A 11 11.88 18.48 5.18
CA LYS A 11 13.09 17.67 5.15
C LYS A 11 12.80 16.23 4.73
N LYS A 12 11.76 15.61 5.28
CA LYS A 12 11.38 14.23 4.91
C LYS A 12 11.01 14.07 3.43
N VAL A 13 10.38 15.09 2.83
CA VAL A 13 10.07 15.10 1.40
C VAL A 13 11.33 15.30 0.55
N GLU A 14 12.25 16.17 0.98
CA GLU A 14 13.54 16.39 0.30
C GLU A 14 14.40 15.12 0.31
N ASP A 15 14.51 14.47 1.47
CA ASP A 15 15.30 13.25 1.64
C ASP A 15 14.69 12.06 0.88
N GLY A 16 13.38 12.05 0.64
CA GLY A 16 12.64 10.93 0.03
C GLY A 16 12.18 11.16 -1.41
N ILE A 17 12.72 12.18 -2.10
CA ILE A 17 12.21 12.58 -3.42
C ILE A 17 12.42 11.49 -4.47
N GLU A 18 13.57 10.83 -4.46
CA GLU A 18 13.93 9.77 -5.41
C GLU A 18 12.98 8.56 -5.26
N GLU A 19 12.80 8.07 -4.03
CA GLU A 19 11.87 6.98 -3.70
C GLU A 19 10.42 7.32 -4.08
N THR A 20 10.02 8.57 -3.90
CA THR A 20 8.65 9.01 -4.23
C THR A 20 8.41 9.03 -5.73
N LEU A 21 9.43 9.40 -6.51
CA LEU A 21 9.35 9.50 -7.97
C LEU A 21 9.50 8.16 -8.68
N THR A 22 9.98 7.10 -8.03
CA THR A 22 10.05 5.74 -8.61
C THR A 22 8.70 5.25 -9.16
N CYS A 23 7.59 5.75 -8.63
CA CYS A 23 6.25 5.46 -9.15
C CYS A 23 6.08 5.91 -10.63
N CYS A 24 6.76 6.98 -11.03
CA CYS A 24 6.70 7.55 -12.38
C CYS A 24 7.40 6.70 -13.43
N ASP A 25 8.23 5.73 -13.02
CA ASP A 25 8.90 4.78 -13.93
C ASP A 25 7.93 3.73 -14.51
N PHE A 26 6.72 3.63 -13.94
CA PHE A 26 5.66 2.73 -14.41
C PHE A 26 4.73 3.43 -15.41
N PRO A 27 3.89 2.68 -16.15
CA PRO A 27 2.84 3.29 -16.98
C PRO A 27 1.93 4.23 -16.19
N SER A 28 1.48 5.31 -16.81
CA SER A 28 0.69 6.37 -16.15
C SER A 28 -0.60 5.84 -15.49
N GLU A 29 -1.19 4.80 -16.08
CA GLU A 29 -2.38 4.07 -15.63
C GLU A 29 -2.16 3.38 -14.27
N HIS A 30 -0.90 3.13 -13.91
CA HIS A 30 -0.50 2.45 -12.68
C HIS A 30 -0.19 3.43 -11.55
N TRP A 31 0.16 4.69 -11.86
CA TRP A 31 0.67 5.66 -10.88
C TRP A 31 -0.23 5.84 -9.66
N THR A 32 -1.54 5.97 -9.87
CA THR A 32 -2.49 6.19 -8.77
C THR A 32 -2.53 5.00 -7.81
N ARG A 33 -2.41 3.77 -8.34
CA ARG A 33 -2.44 2.56 -7.53
C ARG A 33 -1.14 2.34 -6.78
N ILE A 34 0.00 2.62 -7.40
CA ILE A 34 1.33 2.49 -6.78
C ILE A 34 1.54 3.56 -5.70
N ARG A 35 1.17 4.81 -5.97
CA ARG A 35 1.39 5.94 -5.06
C ARG A 35 0.51 5.90 -3.80
N THR A 36 -0.64 5.22 -3.83
CA THR A 36 -1.60 5.27 -2.72
C THR A 36 -1.43 4.14 -1.73
N SER A 37 -1.40 4.47 -0.44
CA SER A 37 -1.35 3.55 0.70
C SER A 37 -2.73 3.05 1.15
N ASN A 38 -3.80 3.37 0.42
CA ASN A 38 -5.19 3.12 0.83
C ASN A 38 -5.47 1.66 1.25
N ALA A 39 -4.91 0.70 0.49
CA ALA A 39 -5.11 -0.72 0.75
C ALA A 39 -4.48 -1.15 2.10
N ILE A 40 -3.21 -0.78 2.31
CA ILE A 40 -2.48 -1.13 3.54
C ILE A 40 -3.02 -0.35 4.75
N GLU A 41 -3.43 0.91 4.57
CA GLU A 41 -4.07 1.70 5.63
C GLU A 41 -5.41 1.11 6.07
N ARG A 42 -6.24 0.66 5.11
CA ARG A 42 -7.50 -0.03 5.42
C ARG A 42 -7.24 -1.30 6.21
N LEU A 43 -6.23 -2.09 5.82
CA LEU A 43 -5.85 -3.31 6.53
C LEU A 43 -5.35 -3.01 7.95
N ASN A 44 -4.46 -2.05 8.09
CA ASN A 44 -3.91 -1.62 9.37
C ASN A 44 -4.98 -1.07 10.31
N ARG A 45 -5.97 -0.34 9.78
CA ARG A 45 -7.12 0.14 10.56
C ARG A 45 -7.93 -1.02 11.13
N GLU A 46 -8.15 -2.07 10.35
CA GLU A 46 -8.88 -3.26 10.81
C GLU A 46 -8.08 -4.08 11.82
N ILE A 47 -6.77 -4.24 11.63
CA ILE A 47 -5.89 -4.88 12.62
C ILE A 47 -5.94 -4.10 13.94
N ARG A 48 -5.82 -2.77 13.89
CA ARG A 48 -5.94 -1.90 15.07
C ARG A 48 -7.30 -2.00 15.74
N ARG A 49 -8.39 -2.13 14.96
CA ARG A 49 -9.75 -2.30 15.50
C ARG A 49 -9.88 -3.62 16.27
N ARG A 50 -9.38 -4.74 15.72
CA ARG A 50 -9.47 -6.06 16.37
C ARG A 50 -8.55 -6.20 17.58
N THR A 51 -7.34 -5.65 17.51
CA THR A 51 -6.41 -5.64 18.65
C THR A 51 -6.93 -4.78 19.80
N ARG A 52 -7.56 -3.63 19.51
CA ARG A 52 -8.23 -2.81 20.53
C ARG A 52 -9.37 -3.53 21.23
N ALA A 53 -10.12 -4.37 20.53
CA ALA A 53 -11.21 -5.14 21.12
C ALA A 53 -10.72 -6.23 22.09
N ALA A 54 -9.53 -6.79 21.86
CA ALA A 54 -8.91 -7.73 22.79
C ALA A 54 -8.41 -7.04 24.07
N GLY A 55 -7.97 -5.78 23.97
CA GLY A 55 -7.53 -4.95 25.10
C GLY A 55 -6.14 -5.30 25.64
N THR A 56 -5.90 -6.57 25.94
CA THR A 56 -4.62 -7.12 26.42
C THR A 56 -4.41 -8.53 25.85
N PHE A 57 -3.14 -8.88 25.63
CA PHE A 57 -2.74 -10.18 25.12
C PHE A 57 -1.85 -10.88 26.15
N PRO A 58 -2.02 -12.20 26.37
CA PRO A 58 -1.18 -12.95 27.31
C PRO A 58 0.29 -12.96 26.89
N ASP A 59 0.59 -12.94 25.60
CA ASP A 59 1.95 -12.91 25.05
C ASP A 59 1.98 -12.39 23.60
N GLY A 60 3.18 -12.16 23.05
CA GLY A 60 3.37 -11.65 21.69
C GLY A 60 2.89 -12.59 20.58
N ASN A 61 2.97 -13.91 20.76
CA ASN A 61 2.49 -14.89 19.80
C ASN A 61 0.96 -14.88 19.70
N SER A 62 0.27 -14.70 20.82
CA SER A 62 -1.19 -14.59 20.81
C SER A 62 -1.68 -13.35 20.01
N ALA A 63 -0.97 -12.23 20.13
CA ALA A 63 -1.23 -11.02 19.32
C ALA A 63 -0.92 -11.29 17.84
N LEU A 64 0.22 -11.90 17.53
CA LEU A 64 0.61 -12.27 16.17
C LEU A 64 -0.43 -13.20 15.52
N MET A 65 -0.91 -14.23 16.23
CA MET A 65 -1.94 -15.14 15.74
C MET A 65 -3.22 -14.41 15.33
N LEU A 66 -3.69 -13.44 16.12
CA LEU A 66 -4.87 -12.66 15.77
C LEU A 66 -4.66 -11.83 14.50
N VAL A 67 -3.48 -11.23 14.34
CA VAL A 67 -3.12 -10.49 13.12
C VAL A 67 -3.06 -11.44 11.92
N CYS A 68 -2.34 -12.56 12.04
CA CYS A 68 -2.24 -13.59 11.00
C CYS A 68 -3.62 -14.12 10.60
N ALA A 69 -4.49 -14.45 11.55
CA ALA A 69 -5.86 -14.89 11.27
C ALA A 69 -6.65 -13.84 10.46
N ARG A 70 -6.48 -12.55 10.78
CA ARG A 70 -7.12 -11.46 10.01
C ARG A 70 -6.53 -11.37 8.59
N LEU A 71 -5.22 -11.52 8.42
CA LEU A 71 -4.56 -11.51 7.12
C LEU A 71 -5.01 -12.69 6.26
N CYS A 72 -5.02 -13.90 6.81
CA CYS A 72 -5.48 -15.12 6.13
C CYS A 72 -6.94 -14.98 5.68
N HIS A 73 -7.82 -14.46 6.55
CA HIS A 73 -9.20 -14.20 6.19
C HIS A 73 -9.29 -13.24 5.00
N VAL A 74 -8.55 -12.13 5.04
CA VAL A 74 -8.53 -11.13 3.98
C VAL A 74 -7.99 -11.70 2.67
N ALA A 75 -6.91 -12.49 2.71
CA ALA A 75 -6.37 -13.19 1.56
C ALA A 75 -7.38 -14.19 0.94
N GLY A 76 -8.18 -14.86 1.76
CA GLY A 76 -9.24 -15.76 1.31
C GLY A 76 -10.48 -15.07 0.74
N THR A 77 -10.60 -13.74 0.81
CA THR A 77 -11.73 -13.00 0.22
C THR A 77 -11.48 -12.62 -1.23
N GLN A 78 -12.50 -12.03 -1.88
CA GLN A 78 -12.35 -11.39 -3.20
C GLN A 78 -11.19 -10.38 -3.26
N TRP A 79 -10.80 -9.79 -2.14
CA TRP A 79 -9.69 -8.83 -2.09
C TRP A 79 -8.34 -9.47 -2.41
N GLY A 80 -8.10 -10.71 -1.98
CA GLY A 80 -6.87 -11.45 -2.29
C GLY A 80 -6.85 -12.04 -3.71
N ASN A 81 -8.02 -12.33 -4.28
CA ASN A 81 -8.14 -12.96 -5.60
C ASN A 81 -8.26 -11.95 -6.76
N LYS A 82 -8.63 -10.70 -6.46
CA LYS A 82 -8.81 -9.67 -7.49
C LYS A 82 -7.47 -9.15 -7.99
N LYS A 83 -7.25 -9.22 -9.30
CA LYS A 83 -6.09 -8.62 -9.96
C LYS A 83 -6.05 -7.11 -9.68
N TYR A 84 -5.05 -6.66 -8.93
CA TYR A 84 -4.93 -5.27 -8.50
C TYR A 84 -4.43 -4.35 -9.62
N MET A 85 -3.58 -4.84 -10.53
CA MET A 85 -2.98 -4.08 -11.63
C MET A 85 -3.28 -4.75 -12.97
N ASN A 86 -3.62 -3.95 -13.98
CA ASN A 86 -3.72 -4.47 -15.34
C ASN A 86 -2.30 -4.59 -15.93
N MET A 87 -1.82 -5.82 -16.08
CA MET A 87 -0.45 -6.10 -16.56
C MET A 87 -0.24 -5.77 -18.03
N LYS A 88 -1.31 -5.63 -18.83
CA LYS A 88 -1.19 -5.27 -20.25
C LYS A 88 -0.42 -3.97 -20.45
N TYR A 89 -0.61 -2.98 -19.57
CA TYR A 89 0.12 -1.71 -19.62
C TYR A 89 1.62 -1.87 -19.39
N LEU A 90 2.00 -2.79 -18.50
CA LEU A 90 3.40 -3.06 -18.24
C LEU A 90 4.03 -3.85 -19.39
N GLU A 91 3.33 -4.86 -19.91
CA GLU A 91 3.77 -5.68 -21.05
C GLU A 91 3.96 -4.83 -22.31
N ALA A 92 3.04 -3.90 -22.57
CA ALA A 92 3.15 -2.98 -23.70
C ALA A 92 4.32 -2.00 -23.59
N ALA A 93 4.52 -1.42 -22.40
CA ALA A 93 5.65 -0.54 -22.14
C ALA A 93 7.01 -1.24 -22.26
N LEU A 94 7.08 -2.55 -21.99
CA LEU A 94 8.30 -3.36 -22.14
C LEU A 94 8.56 -3.78 -23.59
N ASN A 95 7.52 -3.92 -24.41
CA ASN A 95 7.62 -4.44 -25.78
C ASN A 95 7.45 -3.35 -26.86
N ASP A 96 7.32 -2.08 -26.47
CA ASP A 96 7.01 -0.94 -27.35
C ASP A 96 5.75 -1.15 -28.23
N VAL A 97 4.77 -1.93 -27.73
CA VAL A 97 3.55 -2.26 -28.48
C VAL A 97 2.39 -1.34 -28.05
N PRO A 98 1.64 -0.72 -28.99
CA PRO A 98 0.46 0.06 -28.64
C PRO A 98 -0.66 -0.82 -28.04
N ILE A 99 -1.27 -0.37 -26.95
CA ILE A 99 -2.47 -1.01 -26.40
C ILE A 99 -3.68 -0.35 -27.03
N ALA A 100 -4.48 -1.12 -27.77
CA ALA A 100 -5.80 -0.68 -28.20
C ALA A 100 -6.69 -0.47 -26.95
N GLY A 101 -7.24 0.74 -26.82
CA GLY A 101 -8.14 1.16 -25.74
C GLY A 101 -9.47 0.43 -25.75
#